data_AF-A0A9W8GDA0-F1
#
_entry.id   AF-A0A9W8GDA0-F1
#
_cell.length_a   1.000
_cell.length_b   1.000
_cell.length_c   1.000
_cell.angle_alpha   90.00
_cell.angle_beta   90.00
_cell.angle_gamma   90.00
#
_symmetry.space_group_name_H-M   'P 1'
#
loop_
_entity.id
_entity.type
_entity.pdbx_description
1 polymer ?
#
loop_
_entity_poly.entity_id
_entity_poly.type
_entity_poly.pdbx_seq_one_letter_code
_entity_poly.pdbx_strand_id
1 'polypeptide(L)'
;MAEENTQAPVTSAPATPIAIKSPAAISTPAQISGSTPAQLLSDAIVGATPGRHGEPQFKCVYPPSEKTQSLIVEHFGFLPISFIDEIINAANDTIYRATDALSKFVEKEQGSSEATSQAVNKAETLLEHAVDKNFDKFELYALRNLFNIPEGLEDYIVMPHQQHTGITIDDAPVFAEDEAAIDKELEEVRRQLVAHNLLKTKLQNDIAKVERGIRRLQALNEQLRIRDIAQGAFKDQMPAAIAEIRNQIDETGRLVDQLTDALGTSKDTSPMEAFKEPAGRDLYLARMADLQISNWDEGRTAQPQVN
;
A
#
# COMPACT_ATOMS: atom_id res chain seq x y z
N MET A 1 -30.10 -7.71 38.13
CA MET A 1 -28.73 -7.19 38.26
C MET A 1 -28.29 -6.85 36.85
N ALA A 2 -28.65 -5.73 36.20
CA ALA A 2 -28.82 -4.34 36.62
C ALA A 2 -27.48 -3.69 37.04
N GLU A 3 -26.74 -3.20 36.04
CA GLU A 3 -25.62 -2.24 36.12
C GLU A 3 -25.93 -1.22 35.02
N GLU A 4 -26.57 -0.08 35.30
CA GLU A 4 -26.10 1.14 35.96
C GLU A 4 -25.05 1.91 35.14
N ASN A 5 -25.59 2.90 34.42
CA ASN A 5 -24.95 3.82 33.49
C ASN A 5 -24.72 5.14 34.24
N THR A 6 -23.47 5.49 34.54
CA THR A 6 -23.13 6.69 35.32
C THR A 6 -22.80 7.85 34.38
N GLN A 7 -23.83 8.66 34.07
CA GLN A 7 -23.69 9.99 33.47
C GLN A 7 -23.57 11.06 34.57
N ALA A 8 -22.58 11.94 34.44
CA ALA A 8 -22.37 13.10 35.31
C ALA A 8 -23.42 14.22 35.05
N PRO A 9 -23.79 15.03 36.06
CA PRO A 9 -24.89 15.98 35.95
C PRO A 9 -24.42 17.35 35.42
N VAL A 10 -25.15 17.87 34.42
CA VAL A 10 -25.03 19.25 33.92
C VAL A 10 -26.02 20.13 34.68
N THR A 11 -25.52 21.13 35.40
CA THR A 11 -26.28 22.13 36.15
C THR A 11 -26.75 23.26 35.25
N SER A 12 -28.06 23.36 34.99
CA SER A 12 -28.70 24.46 34.27
C SER A 12 -29.37 25.43 35.25
N ALA A 13 -28.92 26.69 35.28
CA ALA A 13 -29.57 27.80 35.99
C ALA A 13 -30.62 28.50 35.09
N PRO A 14 -31.71 29.07 35.66
CA PRO A 14 -32.84 29.58 34.88
C PRO A 14 -32.64 31.05 34.45
N ALA A 15 -32.95 31.35 33.19
CA ALA A 15 -32.96 32.71 32.64
C ALA A 15 -34.35 33.35 32.75
N THR A 16 -34.43 34.52 33.40
CA THR A 16 -35.59 35.43 33.46
C THR A 16 -35.77 36.24 32.16
N PRO A 17 -37.00 36.56 31.74
CA PRO A 17 -37.26 37.24 30.47
C PRO A 17 -37.17 38.77 30.60
N ILE A 18 -36.44 39.41 29.68
CA ILE A 18 -36.36 40.87 29.54
C ILE A 18 -37.34 41.33 28.46
N ALA A 19 -38.23 42.25 28.84
CA ALA A 19 -39.24 42.86 27.99
C ALA A 19 -38.61 43.80 26.94
N ILE A 20 -38.91 43.58 25.66
CA ILE A 20 -38.51 44.45 24.55
C ILE A 20 -39.66 45.42 24.25
N LYS A 21 -39.39 46.71 24.42
CA LYS A 21 -40.26 47.83 24.01
C LYS A 21 -40.22 47.99 22.49
N SER A 22 -41.39 48.04 21.86
CA SER A 22 -41.57 48.44 20.46
C SER A 22 -41.27 49.94 20.26
N PRO A 23 -40.74 50.37 19.10
CA PRO A 23 -40.96 51.71 18.59
C PRO A 23 -41.97 51.72 17.44
N ALA A 24 -42.70 52.83 17.39
CA ALA A 24 -43.87 53.07 16.57
C ALA A 24 -43.56 53.40 15.10
N ALA A 25 -44.51 52.97 14.27
CA ALA A 25 -45.05 53.54 13.03
C ALA A 25 -44.36 54.75 12.36
N ILE A 26 -43.90 54.59 11.10
CA ILE A 26 -44.58 54.92 9.82
C ILE A 26 -44.19 56.31 9.28
N SER A 27 -43.47 56.29 8.15
CA SER A 27 -43.59 57.26 7.05
C SER A 27 -43.69 56.44 5.75
N THR A 28 -44.78 56.60 4.99
CA THR A 28 -45.09 55.90 3.73
C THR A 28 -44.73 56.78 2.50
N PRO A 29 -44.98 56.38 1.24
CA PRO A 29 -44.11 55.61 0.33
C PRO A 29 -43.66 56.40 -0.93
N ALA A 30 -42.68 55.87 -1.66
CA ALA A 30 -42.54 56.14 -3.09
C ALA A 30 -42.57 54.80 -3.86
N GLN A 31 -43.59 54.62 -4.71
CA GLN A 31 -43.73 53.51 -5.63
C GLN A 31 -42.64 53.56 -6.71
N ILE A 32 -41.99 52.42 -7.02
CA ILE A 32 -41.66 52.08 -8.41
C ILE A 32 -41.84 50.56 -8.61
N SER A 33 -42.78 50.27 -9.50
CA SER A 33 -43.11 49.07 -10.28
C SER A 33 -42.03 48.02 -10.56
N GLY A 34 -42.41 46.75 -10.33
CA GLY A 34 -42.52 45.70 -11.35
C GLY A 34 -41.24 45.10 -11.97
N SER A 35 -40.84 43.92 -11.51
CA SER A 35 -40.16 42.91 -12.33
C SER A 35 -40.46 41.48 -11.84
N THR A 36 -40.71 40.58 -12.79
CA THR A 36 -41.14 39.18 -12.59
C THR A 36 -39.93 38.31 -12.20
N PRO A 37 -40.07 37.21 -11.42
CA PRO A 37 -38.93 36.43 -10.90
C PRO A 37 -37.97 35.87 -11.96
N ALA A 38 -38.40 35.80 -13.22
CA ALA A 38 -37.59 35.32 -14.35
C ALA A 38 -36.49 36.32 -14.80
N GLN A 39 -36.57 37.60 -14.43
CA GLN A 39 -35.52 38.59 -14.74
C GLN A 39 -34.34 38.56 -13.74
N LEU A 40 -34.51 37.99 -12.55
CA LEU A 40 -33.44 37.87 -11.56
C LEU A 40 -32.38 36.80 -11.92
N LEU A 41 -32.72 35.86 -12.80
CA LEU A 41 -31.82 34.78 -13.24
C LEU A 41 -30.98 35.15 -14.47
N SER A 42 -31.46 36.06 -15.33
CA SER A 42 -30.68 36.55 -16.48
C SER A 42 -29.61 37.56 -16.09
N ASP A 43 -29.85 38.30 -15.01
CA ASP A 43 -28.93 39.34 -14.51
C ASP A 43 -27.77 38.75 -13.69
N ALA A 44 -27.81 37.46 -13.35
CA ALA A 44 -26.73 36.77 -12.64
C ALA A 44 -25.57 36.32 -13.56
N ILE A 45 -25.71 36.40 -14.89
CA ILE A 45 -24.73 35.86 -15.85
C ILE A 45 -23.91 36.96 -16.54
N VAL A 46 -24.21 38.24 -16.32
CA VAL A 46 -23.39 39.35 -16.84
C VAL A 46 -22.71 40.03 -15.67
N GLY A 47 -21.46 39.64 -15.41
CA GLY A 47 -20.58 40.34 -14.49
C GLY A 47 -20.40 41.80 -14.92
N ALA A 48 -21.23 42.68 -14.36
CA ALA A 48 -21.13 44.11 -14.53
C ALA A 48 -20.28 44.69 -13.39
N THR A 49 -19.06 45.12 -13.72
CA THR A 49 -18.51 46.32 -13.07
C THR A 49 -18.31 47.38 -14.15
N PRO A 50 -19.23 48.34 -14.30
CA PRO A 50 -19.03 49.47 -15.19
C PRO A 50 -18.07 50.46 -14.51
N GLY A 51 -16.93 50.71 -15.16
CA GLY A 51 -16.30 52.03 -15.14
C GLY A 51 -15.51 52.46 -13.90
N ARG A 52 -14.61 51.61 -13.37
CA ARG A 52 -13.38 52.04 -12.66
C ARG A 52 -12.49 50.82 -12.36
N HIS A 53 -11.72 50.38 -13.34
CA HIS A 53 -10.46 49.70 -13.01
C HIS A 53 -9.38 50.78 -13.01
N GLY A 54 -9.22 51.46 -11.88
CA GLY A 54 -7.87 51.92 -11.55
C GLY A 54 -6.95 50.70 -11.56
N GLU A 55 -5.67 50.88 -11.87
CA GLU A 55 -4.71 49.79 -11.73
C GLU A 55 -4.89 49.14 -10.35
N PRO A 56 -4.95 47.80 -10.26
CA PRO A 56 -5.17 47.13 -8.99
C PRO A 56 -4.12 47.65 -7.99
N GLN A 57 -4.57 48.12 -6.83
CA GLN A 57 -3.70 48.73 -5.82
C GLN A 57 -2.55 47.80 -5.41
N PHE A 58 -2.76 46.49 -5.53
CA PHE A 58 -1.74 45.48 -5.33
C PHE A 58 -1.68 44.55 -6.54
N LYS A 59 -0.47 44.35 -7.06
CA LYS A 59 -0.22 43.49 -8.22
C LYS A 59 0.12 42.09 -7.72
N CYS A 60 -0.64 41.08 -8.12
CA CYS A 60 -0.20 39.69 -7.99
C CYS A 60 0.91 39.44 -9.00
N VAL A 61 2.12 39.18 -8.50
CA VAL A 61 3.28 38.77 -9.30
C VAL A 61 3.45 37.27 -9.16
N TYR A 62 3.78 36.61 -10.27
CA TYR A 62 4.11 35.19 -10.29
C TYR A 62 5.43 35.02 -11.05
N PRO A 63 6.41 34.24 -10.52
CA PRO A 63 6.37 33.50 -9.25
C PRO A 63 6.30 34.42 -8.01
N PRO A 64 5.73 33.96 -6.88
CA PRO A 64 5.65 34.72 -5.64
C PRO A 64 7.03 34.98 -5.05
N SER A 65 7.16 36.06 -4.27
CA SER A 65 8.37 36.37 -3.50
C SER A 65 8.68 35.25 -2.48
N GLU A 66 9.94 35.12 -2.05
CA GLU A 66 10.34 34.14 -1.04
C GLU A 66 9.56 34.32 0.28
N LYS A 67 9.32 35.58 0.67
CA LYS A 67 8.51 35.91 1.85
C LYS A 67 7.05 35.45 1.70
N THR A 68 6.42 35.73 0.56
CA THR A 68 5.06 35.23 0.26
C THR A 68 5.03 33.71 0.29
N GLN A 69 6.02 33.04 -0.33
CA GLN A 69 6.09 31.58 -0.32
C GLN A 69 6.19 31.03 1.11
N SER A 70 7.05 31.61 1.95
CA SER A 70 7.18 31.21 3.35
C SER A 70 5.86 31.38 4.09
N LEU A 71 5.19 32.53 3.94
CA LEU A 71 3.93 32.80 4.63
C LEU A 71 2.82 31.84 4.20
N ILE A 72 2.72 31.56 2.90
CA ILE A 72 1.76 30.59 2.35
C ILE A 72 2.04 29.19 2.89
N VAL A 73 3.30 28.73 2.83
CA VAL A 73 3.67 27.38 3.31
C VAL A 73 3.48 27.26 4.82
N GLU A 74 3.79 28.30 5.58
CA GLU A 74 3.59 28.34 7.03
C GLU A 74 2.10 28.32 7.40
N HIS A 75 1.25 29.02 6.65
CA HIS A 75 -0.19 29.04 6.89
C HIS A 75 -0.87 27.71 6.51
N PHE A 76 -0.56 27.17 5.33
CA PHE A 76 -1.20 25.96 4.83
C PHE A 76 -0.58 24.67 5.39
N GLY A 77 0.69 24.71 5.82
CA GLY A 77 1.44 23.53 6.28
C GLY A 77 1.85 22.58 5.15
N PHE A 78 1.65 22.97 3.88
CA PHE A 78 2.04 22.21 2.70
C PHE A 78 2.49 23.15 1.59
N LEU A 79 3.22 22.60 0.61
CA LEU A 79 3.59 23.34 -0.59
C LEU A 79 2.40 23.34 -1.57
N PRO A 80 1.94 24.51 -2.06
CA PRO A 80 0.83 24.60 -3.01
C PRO A 80 1.00 23.74 -4.26
N ILE A 81 2.23 23.61 -4.75
CA ILE A 81 2.56 22.77 -5.92
C ILE A 81 2.23 21.30 -5.61
N SER A 82 2.66 20.79 -4.45
CA SER A 82 2.37 19.41 -4.03
C SER A 82 0.88 19.14 -3.86
N PHE A 83 0.11 20.11 -3.35
CA PHE A 83 -1.34 19.99 -3.25
C PHE A 83 -2.03 19.88 -4.62
N ILE A 84 -1.58 20.68 -5.59
CA ILE A 84 -2.12 20.62 -6.95
C ILE A 84 -1.72 19.30 -7.63
N ASP A 85 -0.49 18.83 -7.43
CA ASP A 85 -0.04 17.52 -7.93
C ASP A 85 -0.94 16.39 -7.41
N GLU A 86 -1.30 16.39 -6.12
CA GLU A 86 -2.24 15.42 -5.55
C GLU A 86 -3.63 15.47 -6.21
N ILE A 87 -4.14 16.67 -6.51
CA ILE A 87 -5.41 16.83 -7.24
C ILE A 87 -5.31 16.25 -8.65
N ILE A 88 -4.23 16.56 -9.39
CA ILE A 88 -4.02 16.06 -10.75
C ILE A 88 -3.93 14.53 -10.74
N ASN A 89 -3.18 13.96 -9.80
CA ASN A 89 -3.08 12.51 -9.63
C ASN A 89 -4.45 11.88 -9.33
N ALA A 90 -5.24 12.48 -8.44
CA ALA A 90 -6.58 11.99 -8.12
C ALA A 90 -7.55 12.07 -9.31
N ALA A 91 -7.43 13.13 -10.14
CA ALA A 91 -8.22 13.27 -11.36
C ALA A 91 -7.87 12.18 -12.39
N ASN A 92 -6.57 11.96 -12.62
CA ASN A 92 -6.07 10.92 -13.52
C ASN A 92 -6.50 9.52 -13.09
N ASP A 93 -6.36 9.19 -11.79
CA ASP A 93 -6.86 7.94 -11.23
C ASP A 93 -8.37 7.75 -11.44
N THR A 94 -9.14 8.83 -11.31
CA THR A 94 -10.58 8.80 -11.51
C THR A 94 -10.94 8.57 -12.98
N ILE A 95 -10.18 9.15 -13.91
CA ILE A 95 -10.37 8.96 -15.35
C ILE A 95 -10.15 7.50 -15.72
N TYR A 96 -9.02 6.90 -15.32
CA TYR A 96 -8.73 5.49 -15.62
C TYR A 96 -9.80 4.55 -15.05
N ARG A 97 -10.29 4.83 -13.84
CA ARG A 97 -11.40 4.05 -13.26
C ARG A 97 -12.70 4.20 -14.04
N ALA A 98 -12.98 5.41 -14.54
CA ALA A 98 -14.18 5.69 -15.31
C ALA A 98 -14.12 5.09 -16.72
N THR A 99 -12.97 5.15 -17.40
CA THR A 99 -12.76 4.54 -18.72
C THR A 99 -12.79 3.02 -18.63
N ASP A 100 -12.22 2.42 -17.59
CA ASP A 100 -12.35 0.98 -17.31
C ASP A 100 -13.80 0.55 -17.07
N ALA A 101 -14.56 1.33 -16.30
CA ALA A 101 -15.97 1.06 -16.05
C ALA A 101 -16.81 1.20 -17.33
N LEU A 102 -16.50 2.22 -18.14
CA LEU A 102 -17.10 2.41 -19.46
C LEU A 102 -16.80 1.22 -20.36
N SER A 103 -15.54 0.78 -20.45
CA SER A 103 -15.11 -0.37 -21.25
C SER A 103 -15.94 -1.62 -20.90
N LYS A 104 -16.02 -1.97 -19.62
CA LYS A 104 -16.82 -3.10 -19.13
C LYS A 104 -18.31 -2.97 -19.45
N PHE A 105 -18.85 -1.75 -19.38
CA PHE A 105 -20.25 -1.49 -19.71
C PHE A 105 -20.51 -1.70 -21.21
N VAL A 106 -19.64 -1.17 -22.09
CA VAL A 106 -19.82 -1.32 -23.54
C VAL A 106 -19.62 -2.77 -23.96
N GLU A 107 -18.64 -3.49 -23.39
CA GLU A 107 -18.45 -4.93 -23.64
C GLU A 107 -19.69 -5.76 -23.28
N LYS A 108 -20.38 -5.39 -22.20
CA LYS A 108 -21.60 -6.07 -21.75
C LYS A 108 -22.79 -5.84 -22.69
N GLU A 109 -22.98 -4.61 -23.19
CA GLU A 109 -24.14 -4.24 -23.99
C GLU A 109 -23.95 -4.48 -25.50
N GLN A 110 -22.74 -4.24 -26.04
CA GLN A 110 -22.45 -4.32 -27.48
C GLN A 110 -21.54 -5.51 -27.85
N GLY A 111 -21.01 -6.23 -26.86
CA GLY A 111 -20.04 -7.31 -27.06
C GLY A 111 -18.62 -6.81 -27.23
N SER A 112 -17.64 -7.71 -27.05
CA SER A 112 -16.22 -7.40 -27.25
C SER A 112 -15.87 -7.46 -28.74
N SER A 113 -16.09 -6.34 -29.44
CA SER A 113 -15.62 -6.15 -30.82
C SER A 113 -14.39 -5.26 -30.84
N GLU A 114 -13.48 -5.50 -31.80
CA GLU A 114 -12.28 -4.68 -31.98
C GLU A 114 -12.61 -3.21 -32.26
N ALA A 115 -13.71 -2.95 -32.99
CA ALA A 115 -14.20 -1.58 -33.20
C ALA A 115 -14.63 -0.89 -31.90
N THR A 116 -15.16 -1.66 -30.93
CA THR A 116 -15.62 -1.16 -29.63
C THR A 116 -14.44 -0.81 -28.74
N SER A 117 -13.44 -1.68 -28.67
CA SER A 117 -12.19 -1.41 -27.93
C SER A 117 -11.46 -0.18 -28.51
N GLN A 118 -11.36 -0.08 -29.84
CA GLN A 118 -10.76 1.10 -30.49
C GLN A 118 -11.51 2.39 -30.18
N ALA A 119 -12.85 2.37 -30.10
CA ALA A 119 -13.64 3.53 -29.75
C ALA A 119 -13.43 3.96 -28.29
N VAL A 120 -13.37 3.01 -27.35
CA VAL A 120 -13.11 3.29 -25.93
C VAL A 120 -11.70 3.85 -25.74
N ASN A 121 -10.68 3.24 -26.36
CA ASN A 121 -9.30 3.74 -26.28
C ASN A 121 -9.18 5.16 -26.87
N LYS A 122 -9.91 5.45 -27.95
CA LYS A 122 -9.94 6.81 -28.51
C LYS A 122 -10.61 7.81 -27.57
N ALA A 123 -11.68 7.40 -26.88
CA ALA A 123 -12.34 8.25 -25.89
C ALA A 123 -11.44 8.51 -24.68
N GLU A 124 -10.69 7.52 -24.23
CA GLU A 124 -9.68 7.64 -23.17
C GLU A 124 -8.61 8.67 -23.54
N THR A 125 -7.94 8.53 -24.68
CA THR A 125 -6.91 9.50 -25.12
C THR A 125 -7.47 10.92 -25.28
N LEU A 126 -8.71 11.06 -25.75
CA LEU A 126 -9.35 12.38 -25.85
C LEU A 126 -9.64 12.99 -24.48
N LEU A 127 -10.03 12.16 -23.51
CA LEU A 127 -10.32 12.60 -22.15
C LEU A 127 -9.03 12.97 -21.42
N GLU A 128 -7.97 12.17 -21.52
CA GLU A 128 -6.63 12.48 -21.00
C GLU A 128 -6.15 13.84 -21.51
N HIS A 129 -6.12 14.03 -22.83
CA HIS A 129 -5.68 15.29 -23.42
C HIS A 129 -6.56 16.49 -23.02
N ALA A 130 -7.87 16.29 -22.86
CA ALA A 130 -8.77 17.35 -22.42
C ALA A 130 -8.54 17.73 -20.95
N VAL A 131 -8.24 16.74 -20.11
CA VAL A 131 -7.96 16.89 -18.69
C VAL A 131 -6.62 17.57 -18.51
N ASP A 132 -5.53 17.05 -19.08
CA ASP A 132 -4.19 17.65 -19.00
C ASP A 132 -4.23 19.14 -19.32
N LYS A 133 -4.81 19.50 -20.47
CA LYS A 133 -4.91 20.89 -20.92
C LYS A 133 -5.70 21.81 -19.98
N ASN A 134 -6.75 21.28 -19.34
CA ASN A 134 -7.57 22.06 -18.42
C ASN A 134 -6.95 22.13 -17.03
N PHE A 135 -6.27 21.06 -16.61
CA PHE A 135 -5.55 21.00 -15.34
C PHE A 135 -4.27 21.84 -15.36
N ASP A 136 -3.57 21.96 -16.49
CA ASP A 136 -2.48 22.93 -16.67
C ASP A 136 -2.95 24.37 -16.39
N LYS A 137 -4.15 24.72 -16.89
CA LYS A 137 -4.75 26.05 -16.67
C LYS A 137 -5.21 26.22 -15.23
N PHE A 138 -5.75 25.17 -14.64
CA PHE A 138 -6.14 25.15 -13.24
C PHE A 138 -4.93 25.35 -12.34
N GLU A 139 -3.82 24.64 -12.58
CA GLU A 139 -2.56 24.78 -11.85
C GLU A 139 -2.08 26.23 -11.91
N LEU A 140 -1.95 26.78 -13.12
CA LEU A 140 -1.52 28.15 -13.31
C LEU A 140 -2.46 29.16 -12.62
N TYR A 141 -3.77 28.94 -12.71
CA TYR A 141 -4.75 29.82 -12.06
C TYR A 141 -4.68 29.73 -10.53
N ALA A 142 -4.57 28.52 -9.98
CA ALA A 142 -4.52 28.27 -8.55
C ALA A 142 -3.24 28.85 -7.95
N LEU A 143 -2.08 28.58 -8.54
CA LEU A 143 -0.79 29.12 -8.07
C LEU A 143 -0.71 30.64 -8.20
N ARG A 144 -1.37 31.22 -9.20
CA ARG A 144 -1.32 32.67 -9.43
C ARG A 144 -2.31 33.46 -8.58
N ASN A 145 -3.48 32.89 -8.28
CA ASN A 145 -4.60 33.64 -7.68
C ASN A 145 -5.06 33.11 -6.32
N LEU A 146 -5.03 31.79 -6.09
CA LEU A 146 -5.47 31.20 -4.81
C LEU A 146 -4.30 31.15 -3.82
N PHE A 147 -3.17 30.61 -4.28
CA PHE A 147 -1.94 30.48 -3.50
C PHE A 147 -0.95 31.60 -3.84
N ASN A 148 -1.43 32.83 -3.80
CA ASN A 148 -0.58 33.99 -4.00
C ASN A 148 -1.07 35.18 -3.18
N ILE A 149 -0.13 36.00 -2.74
CA ILE A 149 -0.42 37.21 -1.97
C ILE A 149 0.08 38.39 -2.80
N PRO A 150 -0.75 39.44 -3.01
CA PRO A 150 -0.31 40.62 -3.72
C PRO A 150 0.91 41.29 -3.07
N GLU A 151 1.84 41.79 -3.89
CA GLU A 151 3.06 42.44 -3.39
C GLU A 151 2.72 43.63 -2.48
N GLY A 152 3.39 43.71 -1.33
CA GLY A 152 3.21 44.78 -0.35
C GLY A 152 2.12 44.51 0.70
N LEU A 153 1.29 43.47 0.52
CA LEU A 153 0.37 43.01 1.58
C LEU A 153 1.04 42.04 2.56
N GLU A 154 2.17 41.44 2.16
CA GLU A 154 2.92 40.45 2.93
C GLU A 154 3.23 40.91 4.36
N ASP A 155 3.72 42.14 4.53
CA ASP A 155 4.15 42.68 5.82
C ASP A 155 2.96 43.01 6.76
N TYR A 156 1.73 43.04 6.24
CA TYR A 156 0.52 43.29 7.03
C TYR A 156 -0.17 42.00 7.50
N ILE A 157 0.23 40.85 6.97
CA ILE A 157 -0.34 39.56 7.34
C ILE A 157 0.47 39.02 8.52
N VAL A 158 -0.14 39.07 9.71
CA VAL A 158 0.43 38.50 10.92
C VAL A 158 -0.32 37.20 11.23
N MET A 159 0.41 36.10 11.33
CA MET A 159 -0.19 34.82 11.71
C MET A 159 -0.38 34.71 13.23
N PRO A 160 -1.38 33.95 13.70
CA PRO A 160 -1.67 33.83 15.14
C PRO A 160 -0.44 33.43 15.98
N HIS A 161 0.38 32.50 15.49
CA HIS A 161 1.59 32.02 16.19
C HIS A 161 2.78 33.01 16.15
N GLN A 162 2.75 33.97 15.22
CA GLN A 162 3.73 35.07 15.16
C GLN A 162 3.35 36.20 16.12
N GLN A 163 2.13 36.20 16.67
CA GLN A 163 1.68 37.22 17.62
C GLN A 163 2.43 37.13 18.96
N HIS A 164 3.07 35.99 19.25
CA HIS A 164 3.77 35.69 20.50
C HIS A 164 5.28 36.00 20.42
N THR A 165 5.83 36.24 19.22
CA THR A 165 7.26 36.52 19.03
C THR A 165 7.64 37.96 19.33
N GLY A 166 6.64 38.83 19.60
CA GLY A 166 6.83 40.19 20.13
C GLY A 166 7.07 40.25 21.64
N ILE A 167 7.09 39.11 22.34
CA ILE A 167 7.42 39.04 23.76
C ILE A 167 8.95 39.16 23.88
N THR A 168 9.40 40.27 24.46
CA THR A 168 10.82 40.53 24.73
C THR A 168 11.42 39.42 25.60
N ILE A 169 12.72 39.15 25.39
CA ILE A 169 13.55 38.13 26.06
C ILE A 169 13.51 38.21 27.61
N ASP A 170 12.97 39.30 28.16
CA ASP A 170 12.90 39.57 29.60
C ASP A 170 11.80 38.78 30.35
N ASP A 171 10.87 38.09 29.67
CA ASP A 171 9.82 37.25 30.27
C ASP A 171 10.20 35.75 30.39
N ALA A 172 11.50 35.45 30.39
CA ALA A 172 12.08 34.10 30.44
C ALA A 172 11.60 33.14 31.56
N PRO A 173 11.19 33.55 32.78
CA PRO A 173 10.86 32.58 33.82
C PRO A 173 9.45 31.97 33.72
N VAL A 174 8.57 32.46 32.85
CA VAL A 174 7.18 31.94 32.76
C VAL A 174 7.08 30.70 31.87
N PHE A 175 8.01 30.48 30.94
CA PHE A 175 7.94 29.39 29.96
C PHE A 175 8.80 28.15 30.31
N ALA A 176 9.63 28.19 31.36
CA ALA A 176 10.58 27.11 31.66
C ALA A 176 9.92 25.80 32.13
N GLU A 177 8.79 25.89 32.85
CA GLU A 177 8.03 24.70 33.25
C GLU A 177 7.26 24.08 32.07
N ASP A 178 6.73 24.92 31.19
CA ASP A 178 6.05 24.49 29.96
C ASP A 178 7.04 23.90 28.94
N GLU A 179 8.25 24.46 28.83
CA GLU A 179 9.32 23.94 27.97
C GLU A 179 9.79 22.55 28.43
N ALA A 180 9.99 22.37 29.74
CA ALA A 180 10.35 21.07 30.30
C ALA A 180 9.23 20.02 30.13
N ALA A 181 7.96 20.43 30.18
CA ALA A 181 6.82 19.56 29.92
C ALA A 181 6.77 19.14 28.43
N ILE A 182 6.96 20.07 27.50
CA ILE A 182 6.99 19.82 26.06
C ILE A 182 8.18 18.91 25.69
N ASP A 183 9.35 19.13 26.29
CA ASP A 183 10.52 18.27 26.07
C ASP A 183 10.25 16.82 26.50
N LYS A 184 9.55 16.63 27.61
CA LYS A 184 9.14 15.31 28.08
C LYS A 184 8.14 14.64 27.14
N GLU A 185 7.15 15.38 26.65
CA GLU A 185 6.20 14.88 25.64
C GLU A 185 6.91 14.53 24.33
N LEU A 186 7.87 15.35 23.91
CA LEU A 186 8.67 15.12 22.71
C LEU A 186 9.54 13.86 22.84
N GLU A 187 10.14 13.63 24.01
CA GLU A 187 10.86 12.39 24.31
C GLU A 187 9.94 11.18 24.29
N GLU A 188 8.72 11.30 24.81
CA GLU A 188 7.73 10.22 24.77
C GLU A 188 7.30 9.90 23.34
N VAL A 189 6.97 10.91 22.53
CA VAL A 189 6.62 10.73 21.11
C VAL A 189 7.79 10.13 20.32
N ARG A 190 9.03 10.56 20.59
CA ARG A 190 10.23 9.95 19.98
C ARG A 190 10.36 8.47 20.33
N ARG A 191 10.12 8.11 21.60
CA ARG A 191 10.12 6.69 22.02
C ARG A 191 9.03 5.90 21.31
N GLN A 192 7.82 6.45 21.23
CA GLN A 192 6.71 5.83 20.50
C GLN A 192 7.04 5.65 19.01
N LEU A 193 7.62 6.65 18.35
CA LEU A 193 8.01 6.59 16.95
C LEU A 193 9.06 5.50 16.70
N VAL A 194 10.08 5.40 17.56
CA VAL A 194 11.10 4.33 17.47
C VAL A 194 10.46 2.96 17.66
N ALA A 195 9.56 2.80 18.63
CA ALA A 195 8.83 1.55 18.85
C ALA A 195 7.96 1.18 17.63
N HIS A 196 7.24 2.16 17.05
CA HIS A 196 6.46 1.98 15.84
C HIS A 196 7.31 1.61 14.63
N ASN A 197 8.46 2.25 14.43
CA ASN A 197 9.38 1.92 13.34
C ASN A 197 9.97 0.51 13.50
N LEU A 198 10.32 0.10 14.72
CA LEU A 198 10.76 -1.26 14.99
C LEU A 198 9.64 -2.28 14.72
N LEU A 199 8.40 -1.99 15.12
CA LEU A 199 7.27 -2.85 14.83
C LEU A 199 6.99 -2.93 13.32
N LYS A 200 7.06 -1.80 12.61
CA LYS A 200 6.89 -1.73 11.14
C LYS A 200 7.92 -2.62 10.43
N THR A 201 9.19 -2.55 10.81
CA THR A 201 10.24 -3.40 10.22
C THR A 201 10.03 -4.88 10.55
N LYS A 202 9.59 -5.23 11.77
CA LYS A 202 9.21 -6.62 12.11
C LYS A 202 8.04 -7.12 11.27
N LEU A 203 6.97 -6.33 11.16
CA LEU A 203 5.79 -6.67 10.35
C LEU A 203 6.17 -6.86 8.88
N GLN A 204 7.00 -5.99 8.30
CA GLN A 204 7.50 -6.15 6.93
C GLN A 204 8.28 -7.47 6.74
N ASN A 205 9.13 -7.82 7.71
CA ASN A 205 9.86 -9.08 7.67
C ASN A 205 8.94 -10.31 7.78
N ASP A 206 7.90 -10.23 8.59
CA ASP A 206 6.93 -11.32 8.76
C ASP A 206 6.02 -11.45 7.54
N ILE A 207 5.59 -10.34 6.92
CA ILE A 207 4.92 -10.34 5.61
C ILE A 207 5.81 -11.04 4.57
N ALA A 208 7.10 -10.69 4.49
CA ALA A 208 8.01 -11.34 3.55
C ALA A 208 8.23 -12.84 3.83
N LYS A 209 8.15 -13.30 5.10
CA LYS A 209 8.16 -14.73 5.43
C LYS A 209 6.88 -15.42 4.99
N VAL A 210 5.72 -14.82 5.28
CA VAL A 210 4.41 -15.36 4.89
C VAL A 210 4.31 -15.46 3.37
N GLU A 211 4.71 -14.43 2.63
CA GLU A 211 4.74 -14.47 1.17
C GLU A 211 5.65 -15.57 0.61
N ARG A 212 6.84 -15.78 1.21
CA ARG A 212 7.71 -16.91 0.85
C ARG A 212 7.02 -18.25 1.12
N GLY A 213 6.27 -18.36 2.22
CA GLY A 213 5.45 -19.52 2.53
C GLY A 213 4.36 -19.76 1.47
N ILE A 214 3.62 -18.71 1.11
CA ILE A 214 2.59 -18.75 0.06
C ILE A 214 3.20 -19.19 -1.27
N ARG A 215 4.34 -18.62 -1.68
CA ARG A 215 5.04 -19.01 -2.91
C ARG A 215 5.45 -20.49 -2.91
N ARG A 216 5.94 -21.01 -1.78
CA ARG A 216 6.29 -22.44 -1.62
C ARG A 216 5.06 -23.33 -1.72
N LEU A 217 3.95 -22.95 -1.06
CA LEU A 217 2.70 -23.71 -1.11
C LEU A 217 2.09 -23.69 -2.52
N GLN A 218 2.13 -22.56 -3.22
CA GLN A 218 1.71 -22.46 -4.61
C GLN A 218 2.55 -23.36 -5.52
N ALA A 219 3.89 -23.35 -5.37
CA ALA A 219 4.77 -24.22 -6.14
C ALA A 219 4.51 -25.71 -5.86
N LEU A 220 4.28 -26.09 -4.60
CA LEU A 220 3.96 -27.46 -4.23
C LEU A 220 2.59 -27.89 -4.74
N ASN A 221 1.59 -26.99 -4.70
CA ASN A 221 0.27 -27.25 -5.28
C ASN A 221 0.36 -27.44 -6.80
N GLU A 222 1.17 -26.64 -7.50
CA GLU A 222 1.40 -26.80 -8.94
C GLU A 222 2.12 -28.13 -9.25
N GLN A 223 3.11 -28.51 -8.44
CA GLN A 223 3.76 -29.82 -8.54
C GLN A 223 2.79 -30.98 -8.32
N LEU A 224 1.89 -30.86 -7.34
CA LEU A 224 0.85 -31.86 -7.10
C LEU A 224 -0.16 -31.92 -8.25
N ARG A 225 -0.57 -30.78 -8.80
CA ARG A 225 -1.42 -30.73 -10.01
C ARG A 225 -0.75 -31.43 -11.20
N ILE A 226 0.53 -31.15 -11.46
CA ILE A 226 1.30 -31.84 -12.50
C ILE A 226 1.38 -33.34 -12.22
N ARG A 227 1.60 -33.73 -10.95
CA ARG A 227 1.62 -35.13 -10.53
C ARG A 227 0.25 -35.81 -10.72
N ASP A 228 -0.85 -35.15 -10.39
CA ASP A 228 -2.20 -35.70 -10.53
C ASP A 228 -2.58 -35.85 -12.01
N ILE A 229 -2.18 -34.91 -12.88
CA ILE A 229 -2.33 -35.02 -14.34
C ILE A 229 -1.46 -36.18 -14.87
N ALA A 230 -0.21 -36.29 -14.42
CA ALA A 230 0.67 -37.39 -14.78
C ALA A 230 0.12 -38.74 -14.27
N GLN A 231 -0.38 -38.81 -13.04
CA GLN A 231 -1.01 -40.01 -12.48
C GLN A 231 -2.32 -40.35 -13.18
N GLY A 232 -3.10 -39.36 -13.63
CA GLY A 232 -4.26 -39.57 -14.50
C GLY A 232 -3.86 -40.22 -15.82
N ALA A 233 -2.83 -39.71 -16.49
CA ALA A 233 -2.28 -40.29 -17.72
C ALA A 233 -1.65 -41.69 -17.50
N PHE A 234 -1.00 -41.90 -16.34
CA PHE A 234 -0.45 -43.20 -15.95
C PHE A 234 -1.53 -44.17 -15.47
N LYS A 235 -2.70 -43.72 -14.98
CA LYS A 235 -3.78 -44.60 -14.51
C LYS A 235 -4.39 -45.40 -15.67
N ASP A 236 -4.35 -44.86 -16.88
CA ASP A 236 -4.74 -45.59 -18.11
C ASP A 236 -3.69 -46.64 -18.51
N GLN A 237 -2.41 -46.45 -18.15
CA GLN A 237 -1.31 -47.37 -18.46
C GLN A 237 -0.97 -48.35 -17.32
N MET A 238 -1.35 -48.04 -16.08
CA MET A 238 -1.10 -48.82 -14.86
C MET A 238 -1.72 -50.23 -14.88
N PRO A 239 -3.00 -50.44 -15.28
CA PRO A 239 -3.54 -51.80 -15.34
C PRO A 239 -2.83 -52.67 -16.39
N ALA A 240 -2.39 -52.08 -17.50
CA ALA A 240 -1.65 -52.78 -18.54
C ALA A 240 -0.22 -53.14 -18.08
N ALA A 241 0.50 -52.19 -17.47
CA ALA A 241 1.84 -52.43 -16.94
C ALA A 241 1.85 -53.44 -15.79
N ILE A 242 0.84 -53.41 -14.90
CA ILE A 242 0.69 -54.40 -13.83
C ILE A 242 0.37 -55.79 -14.39
N ALA A 243 -0.44 -55.88 -15.46
CA ALA A 243 -0.73 -57.14 -16.14
C ALA A 243 0.51 -57.70 -16.85
N GLU A 244 1.31 -56.86 -17.49
CA GLU A 244 2.56 -57.25 -18.16
C GLU A 244 3.62 -57.74 -17.17
N ILE A 245 3.78 -57.05 -16.03
CA ILE A 245 4.66 -57.50 -14.94
C ILE A 245 4.16 -58.83 -14.35
N ARG A 246 2.85 -59.00 -14.17
CA ARG A 246 2.27 -60.27 -13.70
C ARG A 246 2.58 -61.40 -14.68
N ASN A 247 2.40 -61.18 -15.98
CA ASN A 247 2.71 -62.17 -17.00
C ASN A 247 4.20 -62.53 -17.02
N GLN A 248 5.09 -61.56 -16.85
CA GLN A 248 6.54 -61.80 -16.73
C GLN A 248 6.91 -62.57 -15.45
N ILE A 249 6.22 -62.31 -14.34
CA ILE A 249 6.40 -63.09 -13.10
C ILE A 249 5.92 -64.53 -13.29
N ASP A 250 4.79 -64.74 -13.97
CA ASP A 250 4.28 -66.08 -14.26
C ASP A 250 5.18 -66.84 -15.24
N GLU A 251 5.75 -66.14 -16.23
CA GLU A 251 6.70 -66.71 -17.19
C GLU A 251 8.04 -67.06 -16.52
N THR A 252 8.56 -66.17 -15.67
CA THR A 252 9.77 -66.47 -14.88
C THR A 252 9.52 -67.60 -13.87
N GLY A 253 8.34 -67.65 -13.26
CA GLY A 253 7.92 -68.78 -12.41
C GLY A 253 7.92 -70.10 -13.17
N ARG A 254 7.36 -70.13 -14.38
CA ARG A 254 7.38 -71.33 -15.25
C ARG A 254 8.80 -71.72 -15.67
N LEU A 255 9.66 -70.76 -15.98
CA LEU A 255 11.06 -71.04 -16.30
C LEU A 255 11.82 -71.58 -15.09
N VAL A 256 11.54 -71.07 -13.90
CA VAL A 256 12.09 -71.60 -12.64
C VAL A 256 11.59 -73.02 -12.38
N ASP A 257 10.31 -73.31 -12.60
CA ASP A 257 9.76 -74.66 -12.47
C ASP A 257 10.36 -75.61 -13.50
N GLN A 258 10.51 -75.18 -14.76
CA GLN A 258 11.19 -75.95 -15.81
C GLN A 258 12.66 -76.21 -15.50
N LEU A 259 13.37 -75.21 -14.95
CA LEU A 259 14.74 -75.39 -14.48
C LEU A 259 14.79 -76.30 -13.26
N THR A 260 13.82 -76.22 -12.35
CA THR A 260 13.74 -77.07 -11.16
C THR A 260 13.44 -78.52 -11.52
N ASP A 261 12.58 -78.76 -12.51
CA ASP A 261 12.32 -80.10 -13.07
C ASP A 261 13.52 -80.64 -13.87
N ALA A 262 14.22 -79.78 -14.61
CA ALA A 262 15.46 -80.14 -15.31
C ALA A 262 16.64 -80.38 -14.36
N LEU A 263 16.70 -79.70 -13.21
CA LEU A 263 17.67 -79.93 -12.14
C LEU A 263 17.25 -81.10 -11.23
N GLY A 264 15.96 -81.43 -11.16
CA GLY A 264 15.43 -82.61 -10.48
C GLY A 264 15.86 -83.93 -11.15
N THR A 265 16.23 -83.90 -12.43
CA THR A 265 16.84 -85.03 -13.16
C THR A 265 18.37 -85.04 -13.12
N SER A 266 18.99 -84.01 -12.53
CA SER A 266 20.44 -83.86 -12.37
C SER A 266 20.81 -83.58 -10.91
N LYS A 267 20.39 -84.45 -9.99
CA LYS A 267 21.00 -84.53 -8.66
C LYS A 267 22.37 -85.20 -8.76
N ASP A 268 23.37 -84.40 -9.10
CA ASP A 268 24.75 -84.60 -8.68
C ASP A 268 25.51 -83.30 -8.92
N THR A 269 25.67 -82.50 -7.87
CA THR A 269 26.92 -81.81 -7.49
C THR A 269 26.65 -80.83 -6.34
N SER A 270 27.48 -80.95 -5.30
CA SER A 270 27.47 -80.18 -4.06
C SER A 270 27.74 -78.68 -4.26
N PRO A 271 27.42 -77.84 -3.26
CA PRO A 271 27.33 -76.38 -3.41
C PRO A 271 28.70 -75.71 -3.54
N MET A 272 28.73 -74.75 -4.47
CA MET A 272 29.81 -73.82 -4.74
C MET A 272 29.94 -72.78 -3.61
N GLU A 273 30.71 -73.13 -2.57
CA GLU A 273 31.25 -72.19 -1.56
C GLU A 273 32.38 -71.33 -2.15
N ALA A 274 32.06 -70.49 -3.14
CA ALA A 274 33.07 -69.68 -3.84
C ALA A 274 32.76 -68.17 -3.89
N PHE A 275 31.89 -67.64 -3.00
CA PHE A 275 31.60 -66.20 -2.95
C PHE A 275 31.51 -65.59 -1.54
N LYS A 276 32.21 -66.18 -0.56
CA LYS A 276 32.49 -65.51 0.72
C LYS A 276 33.90 -64.90 0.71
N GLU A 277 34.09 -63.88 -0.11
CA GLU A 277 35.10 -62.86 0.15
C GLU A 277 34.39 -61.50 0.29
N PRO A 278 34.59 -60.76 1.40
CA PRO A 278 33.98 -59.45 1.56
C PRO A 278 34.56 -58.48 0.53
N ALA A 279 33.69 -57.97 -0.35
CA ALA A 279 34.04 -57.06 -1.43
C ALA A 279 34.77 -55.81 -0.89
N GLY A 280 35.69 -55.27 -1.69
CA GLY A 280 36.63 -54.18 -1.33
C GLY A 280 36.05 -52.89 -0.72
N ARG A 281 34.72 -52.74 -0.65
CA ARG A 281 34.04 -51.70 0.13
C ARG A 281 34.33 -51.83 1.63
N ASP A 282 34.32 -53.05 2.17
CA ASP A 282 34.47 -53.28 3.62
C ASP A 282 35.94 -53.06 4.04
N LEU A 283 36.89 -53.41 3.17
CA LEU A 283 38.31 -53.11 3.37
C LEU A 283 38.60 -51.60 3.31
N TYR A 284 37.92 -50.87 2.42
CA TYR A 284 38.02 -49.41 2.32
C TYR A 284 37.43 -48.71 3.56
N LEU A 285 36.25 -49.15 4.03
CA LEU A 285 35.62 -48.59 5.22
C LEU A 285 36.46 -48.85 6.49
N ALA A 286 37.06 -50.04 6.62
CA ALA A 286 37.97 -50.33 7.72
C ALA A 286 39.20 -49.41 7.71
N ARG A 287 39.84 -49.22 6.55
CA ARG A 287 40.99 -48.31 6.39
C ARG A 287 40.65 -46.85 6.70
N MET A 288 39.45 -46.40 6.30
CA MET A 288 38.99 -45.04 6.58
C MET A 288 38.68 -44.83 8.06
N ALA A 289 38.14 -45.86 8.74
CA ALA A 289 37.91 -45.82 10.18
C ALA A 289 39.24 -45.73 10.95
N ASP A 290 40.24 -46.52 10.57
CA ASP A 290 41.57 -46.49 11.21
C ASP A 290 42.27 -45.12 11.07
N LEU A 291 42.16 -44.49 9.90
CA LEU A 291 42.70 -43.14 9.65
C LEU A 291 41.98 -42.04 10.46
N GLN A 292 40.68 -42.19 10.72
CA GLN A 292 39.95 -41.23 11.56
C GLN A 292 40.30 -41.38 13.04
N ILE A 293 40.55 -42.61 13.50
CA ILE A 293 40.95 -42.88 14.88
C ILE A 293 42.36 -42.33 15.15
N SER A 294 43.33 -42.53 14.24
CA SER A 294 44.68 -42.00 14.40
C SER A 294 44.72 -40.47 14.48
N ASN A 295 43.97 -39.79 13.59
CA ASN A 295 43.90 -38.32 13.58
C ASN A 295 43.20 -37.76 14.82
N TRP A 296 42.29 -38.51 15.44
CA TRP A 296 41.61 -38.11 16.66
C TRP A 296 42.51 -38.23 17.90
N ASP A 297 43.39 -39.23 17.94
CA ASP A 297 44.38 -39.42 19.01
C ASP A 297 45.56 -38.43 18.93
N GLU A 298 46.00 -38.06 17.71
CA GLU A 298 47.03 -37.00 17.51
C GLU A 298 46.52 -35.60 17.91
N GLY A 299 45.23 -35.31 17.72
CA GLY A 299 44.61 -34.05 18.14
C GLY A 299 44.48 -33.87 19.66
N ARG A 300 44.57 -34.94 20.46
CA ARG A 300 44.52 -34.89 21.94
C ARG A 300 45.88 -34.70 22.59
N THR A 301 46.97 -35.04 21.92
CA THR A 301 48.34 -34.91 22.47
C THR A 301 49.00 -33.57 22.14
N ALA A 302 48.38 -32.74 21.28
CA ALA A 302 48.90 -31.45 20.83
C ALA A 302 48.20 -30.21 21.46
N GLN A 303 47.70 -30.31 22.70
CA GLN A 303 47.40 -29.11 23.51
C GLN A 303 48.68 -28.66 24.26
N PRO A 304 49.30 -27.51 23.93
CA PRO A 304 50.42 -26.99 24.69
C PRO A 304 49.97 -26.57 26.10
N GLN A 305 50.70 -27.04 27.11
CA GLN A 305 50.57 -26.54 28.47
C GLN A 305 50.89 -25.05 28.49
N VAL A 306 49.89 -24.23 28.81
CA VAL A 306 50.07 -22.83 29.12
C VAL A 306 50.64 -22.76 30.55
N ASN A 307 51.95 -22.51 30.65
CA ASN A 307 52.55 -21.78 31.76
C ASN A 307 52.78 -20.35 31.30
#